data_AF-A0A1S2R7I4-F1
#
_entry.id   AF-A0A1S2R7I4-F1
#
_cell.length_a   1.000
_cell.length_b   1.000
_cell.length_c   1.000
_cell.angle_alpha   90.00
_cell.angle_beta   90.00
_cell.angle_gamma   90.00
#
_symmetry.space_group_name_H-M   'P 1'
#
loop_
_entity.id
_entity.type
_entity.pdbx_description
1 polymer ?
#
loop_
_entity_poly.entity_id
_entity_poly.type
_entity_poly.pdbx_seq_one_letter_code
_entity_poly.pdbx_strand_id
1 'polypeptide(L)'
;MATYFFDKVSEVANEAGVQHLLKKVNKHKWADDFRKLVEIDGVNNKKQILALMEWVTQDPFWRTNILSAKKFREKFGELAIKMNSSNKAKQPVQQQRKDTRDKDIAFQRFVAAGGDPNDFDWGK
;
A
#
# COMPACT_ATOMS: atom_id res chain seq x y z
N MET A 1 -11.82 11.89 -13.75
CA MET A 1 -11.43 11.78 -12.31
C MET A 1 -12.65 11.62 -11.43
N ALA A 2 -13.58 12.58 -11.39
CA ALA A 2 -14.78 12.46 -10.55
C ALA A 2 -15.68 11.27 -10.87
N THR A 3 -15.98 11.03 -12.15
CA THR A 3 -16.76 9.88 -12.62
C THR A 3 -16.06 8.57 -12.27
N TYR A 4 -14.79 8.44 -12.67
CA TYR A 4 -13.96 7.27 -12.35
C TYR A 4 -13.95 6.92 -10.85
N PHE A 5 -13.71 7.91 -9.99
CA PHE A 5 -13.70 7.68 -8.54
C PHE A 5 -15.10 7.31 -8.00
N PHE A 6 -16.15 7.92 -8.54
CA PHE A 6 -17.52 7.55 -8.20
C PHE A 6 -17.82 6.10 -8.57
N ASP A 7 -17.39 5.63 -9.74
CA ASP A 7 -17.62 4.27 -10.19
C ASP A 7 -16.93 3.27 -9.23
N LYS A 8 -15.67 3.54 -8.85
CA LYS A 8 -14.95 2.72 -7.85
C LYS A 8 -15.59 2.70 -6.47
N VAL A 9 -16.06 3.85 -5.98
CA VAL A 9 -16.80 3.90 -4.71
C VAL A 9 -18.15 3.18 -4.84
N SER A 10 -18.77 3.20 -6.02
CA SER A 10 -20.01 2.47 -6.30
C SER A 10 -19.84 0.96 -6.29
N GLU A 11 -18.74 0.45 -6.82
CA GLU A 11 -18.35 -0.97 -6.72
C GLU A 11 -18.21 -1.38 -5.25
N VAL A 12 -17.43 -0.63 -4.47
CA VAL A 12 -17.23 -0.88 -3.02
C VAL A 12 -18.56 -0.86 -2.25
N ALA A 13 -19.46 0.07 -2.57
CA ALA A 13 -20.77 0.16 -1.94
C ALA A 13 -21.72 -0.96 -2.36
N ASN A 14 -21.59 -1.46 -3.60
CA ASN A 14 -22.35 -2.62 -4.08
C ASN A 14 -21.92 -3.89 -3.35
N GLU A 15 -20.60 -4.12 -3.24
CA GLU A 15 -20.03 -5.25 -2.49
C GLU A 15 -20.49 -5.26 -1.03
N ALA A 16 -20.60 -4.09 -0.41
CA ALA A 16 -21.07 -3.95 0.97
C ALA A 16 -22.61 -3.92 1.10
N GLY A 17 -23.37 -4.00 0.01
CA GLY A 17 -24.84 -3.95 0.03
C GLY A 17 -25.44 -2.59 0.40
N VAL A 18 -24.65 -1.51 0.37
CA VAL A 18 -25.03 -0.16 0.82
C VAL A 18 -25.13 0.86 -0.33
N GLN A 19 -25.38 0.39 -1.54
CA GLN A 19 -25.44 1.21 -2.76
C GLN A 19 -26.41 2.41 -2.67
N HIS A 20 -27.47 2.30 -1.86
CA HIS A 20 -28.46 3.36 -1.65
C HIS A 20 -27.85 4.66 -1.10
N LEU A 21 -26.72 4.58 -0.38
CA LEU A 21 -26.01 5.74 0.17
C LEU A 21 -25.46 6.68 -0.92
N LEU A 22 -25.26 6.17 -2.13
CA LEU A 22 -24.68 6.94 -3.24
C LEU A 22 -25.70 7.68 -4.10
N LYS A 23 -27.01 7.44 -3.92
CA LYS A 23 -28.07 8.05 -4.74
C LYS A 23 -28.08 9.59 -4.73
N LYS A 24 -27.65 10.19 -3.61
CA LYS A 24 -27.64 11.65 -3.42
C LYS A 24 -26.28 12.30 -3.69
N VAL A 25 -25.31 11.54 -4.18
CA VAL A 25 -23.96 12.06 -4.43
C VAL A 25 -23.98 13.06 -5.58
N ASN A 26 -23.47 14.26 -5.30
CA ASN A 26 -23.31 15.30 -6.31
C ASN A 26 -21.95 15.16 -7.02
N LYS A 27 -21.96 14.62 -8.24
CA LYS A 27 -20.76 14.43 -9.05
C LYS A 27 -20.07 15.75 -9.45
N HIS A 28 -20.80 16.86 -9.54
CA HIS A 28 -20.22 18.18 -9.81
C HIS A 28 -19.39 18.68 -8.63
N LYS A 29 -19.87 18.48 -7.38
CA LYS A 29 -19.06 18.78 -6.19
C LYS A 29 -17.77 17.97 -6.16
N TRP A 30 -17.84 16.69 -6.53
CA TRP A 30 -16.65 15.85 -6.61
C TRP A 30 -15.68 16.33 -7.69
N ALA A 31 -16.18 16.76 -8.84
CA ALA A 31 -15.37 17.35 -9.89
C ALA A 31 -14.66 18.62 -9.41
N ASP A 32 -15.36 19.48 -8.65
CA ASP A 32 -14.77 20.68 -8.05
C ASP A 32 -13.71 20.33 -7.00
N ASP A 33 -13.92 19.33 -6.16
CA ASP A 33 -12.92 18.88 -5.19
C ASP A 33 -11.65 18.35 -5.90
N PHE A 34 -11.79 17.59 -6.98
CA PHE A 34 -10.63 17.14 -7.77
C PHE A 34 -9.96 18.26 -8.55
N ARG A 35 -10.72 19.25 -9.03
CA ARG A 35 -10.15 20.46 -9.63
C ARG A 35 -9.29 21.19 -8.62
N LYS A 36 -9.79 21.41 -7.39
CA LYS A 36 -9.03 22.04 -6.31
C LYS A 36 -7.79 21.23 -5.91
N LEU A 37 -7.88 19.89 -5.90
CA LEU A 37 -6.70 19.04 -5.66
C LEU A 37 -5.57 19.30 -6.67
N VAL A 38 -5.90 19.50 -7.94
CA VAL A 38 -4.91 19.79 -8.98
C VAL A 38 -4.45 21.25 -8.94
N GLU A 39 -5.39 22.18 -8.96
CA GLU A 39 -5.10 23.61 -9.15
C GLU A 39 -4.65 24.32 -7.87
N ILE A 40 -5.24 23.97 -6.72
CA ILE A 40 -4.95 24.63 -5.44
C ILE A 40 -3.89 23.85 -4.66
N ASP A 41 -4.05 22.53 -4.56
CA ASP A 41 -3.12 21.71 -3.78
C ASP A 41 -1.86 21.32 -4.59
N GLY A 42 -1.80 21.69 -5.87
CA GLY A 42 -0.63 21.53 -6.73
C GLY A 42 -0.33 20.10 -7.16
N VAL A 43 -1.29 19.18 -7.05
CA VAL A 43 -1.12 17.78 -7.43
C VAL A 43 -1.27 17.61 -8.95
N ASN A 44 -0.21 17.94 -9.68
CA ASN A 44 -0.23 17.95 -11.15
C ASN A 44 -0.15 16.55 -11.78
N ASN A 45 0.30 15.55 -11.03
CA ASN A 45 0.45 14.18 -11.54
C ASN A 45 -0.88 13.42 -11.52
N LYS A 46 -1.63 13.53 -12.62
CA LYS A 46 -2.90 12.80 -12.81
C LYS A 46 -2.77 11.28 -12.69
N LYS A 47 -1.64 10.70 -13.12
CA LYS A 47 -1.40 9.25 -13.02
C LYS A 47 -1.30 8.81 -11.55
N GLN A 48 -0.62 9.60 -10.73
CA GLN A 48 -0.53 9.35 -9.29
C GLN A 48 -1.92 9.43 -8.62
N ILE A 49 -2.74 10.42 -8.98
CA ILE A 49 -4.10 10.54 -8.45
C ILE A 49 -4.92 9.29 -8.79
N LEU A 50 -4.89 8.84 -10.05
CA LEU A 50 -5.61 7.64 -10.48
C LEU A 50 -5.11 6.36 -9.78
N ALA A 51 -3.80 6.22 -9.60
CA ALA A 51 -3.21 5.10 -8.88
C ALA A 51 -3.64 5.08 -7.40
N LEU A 52 -3.71 6.26 -6.75
CA LEU A 52 -4.24 6.39 -5.39
C LEU A 52 -5.73 6.06 -5.32
N MET A 53 -6.53 6.50 -6.29
CA MET A 53 -7.96 6.17 -6.36
C MET A 53 -8.19 4.65 -6.42
N GLU A 54 -7.37 3.93 -7.17
CA GLU A 54 -7.46 2.47 -7.23
C GLU A 54 -7.05 1.83 -5.90
N TRP A 55 -5.88 2.24 -5.38
CA TRP A 55 -5.33 1.68 -4.15
C TRP A 55 -6.24 1.92 -2.95
N VAL A 56 -6.81 3.12 -2.81
CA VAL A 56 -7.66 3.49 -1.67
C VAL A 56 -8.96 2.69 -1.64
N THR A 57 -9.50 2.28 -2.79
CA THR A 57 -10.73 1.47 -2.86
C THR A 57 -10.47 -0.02 -2.68
N GLN A 58 -9.24 -0.48 -2.89
CA GLN A 58 -8.82 -1.87 -2.65
C GLN A 58 -8.33 -2.11 -1.22
N ASP A 59 -7.72 -1.10 -0.59
CA ASP A 59 -7.18 -1.20 0.76
C ASP A 59 -8.32 -1.37 1.79
N PRO A 60 -8.35 -2.46 2.59
CA PRO A 60 -9.44 -2.74 3.52
C PRO A 60 -9.67 -1.64 4.56
N PHE A 61 -8.62 -0.94 4.95
CA PHE A 61 -8.72 0.16 5.92
C PHE A 61 -9.22 1.43 5.24
N TRP A 62 -8.66 1.81 4.10
CA TRP A 62 -9.03 3.08 3.47
C TRP A 62 -10.36 3.05 2.70
N ARG A 63 -10.79 1.90 2.16
CA ARG A 63 -12.04 1.79 1.40
C ARG A 63 -13.28 2.13 2.22
N THR A 64 -13.22 1.97 3.55
CA THR A 64 -14.31 2.33 4.47
C THR A 64 -14.25 3.80 4.91
N ASN A 65 -13.05 4.39 4.88
CA ASN A 65 -12.80 5.75 5.36
C ASN A 65 -12.92 6.82 4.26
N ILE A 66 -12.66 6.46 3.00
CA ILE A 66 -12.63 7.41 1.87
C ILE A 66 -13.79 7.12 0.91
N LEU A 67 -14.96 7.67 1.23
CA LEU A 67 -16.20 7.50 0.46
C LEU A 67 -16.60 8.74 -0.37
N SER A 68 -15.74 9.77 -0.42
CA SER A 68 -16.02 11.01 -1.16
C SER A 68 -14.77 11.70 -1.66
N ALA A 69 -14.91 12.49 -2.74
CA ALA A 69 -13.82 13.28 -3.29
C ALA A 69 -13.25 14.31 -2.29
N LYS A 70 -14.10 14.95 -1.49
CA LYS A 70 -13.68 15.85 -0.40
C LYS A 70 -12.74 15.14 0.57
N LYS A 71 -13.13 13.96 1.06
CA LYS A 71 -12.31 13.19 2.02
C LYS A 71 -11.02 12.69 1.39
N PHE A 72 -11.07 12.28 0.12
CA PHE A 72 -9.90 11.90 -0.65
C PHE A 72 -8.89 13.07 -0.74
N ARG A 73 -9.35 14.28 -1.07
CA ARG A 73 -8.51 15.49 -1.13
C ARG A 73 -7.88 15.79 0.23
N GLU A 74 -8.69 15.83 1.29
CA GLU A 74 -8.22 16.07 2.68
C GLU A 74 -7.12 15.09 3.11
N LYS A 75 -7.21 13.83 2.69
CA LYS A 75 -6.29 12.76 3.08
C LYS A 75 -5.21 12.46 2.04
N PHE A 76 -5.13 13.23 0.95
CA PHE A 76 -4.27 12.90 -0.19
C PHE A 76 -2.80 12.69 0.19
N GLY A 77 -2.22 13.59 0.99
CA GLY A 77 -0.82 13.47 1.43
C GLY A 77 -0.56 12.22 2.27
N GLU A 78 -1.46 11.88 3.19
CA GLU A 78 -1.37 10.68 4.02
C GLU A 78 -1.47 9.41 3.16
N LEU A 79 -2.43 9.37 2.23
CA LEU A 79 -2.62 8.28 1.29
C LEU A 79 -1.37 8.06 0.42
N ALA A 80 -0.77 9.14 -0.08
CA ALA A 80 0.41 9.06 -0.94
C ALA A 80 1.61 8.44 -0.20
N ILE A 81 1.82 8.82 1.06
CA ILE A 81 2.89 8.26 1.90
C ILE A 81 2.60 6.78 2.20
N LYS A 82 1.37 6.47 2.63
CA LYS A 82 0.97 5.10 2.99
C LYS A 82 1.02 4.13 1.81
N MET A 83 0.63 4.56 0.62
CA MET A 83 0.74 3.75 -0.60
C MET A 83 2.21 3.41 -0.91
N ASN A 84 3.12 4.37 -0.76
CA ASN A 84 4.55 4.11 -1.00
C ASN A 84 5.13 3.14 0.04
N SER A 85 4.77 3.30 1.33
CA SER A 85 5.22 2.40 2.40
C SER A 85 4.66 0.99 2.26
N SER A 86 3.39 0.84 1.88
CA SER A 86 2.77 -0.48 1.65
C SER A 86 3.38 -1.21 0.44
N ASN A 87 3.75 -0.49 -0.62
CA ASN A 87 4.50 -1.06 -1.74
C ASN A 87 5.91 -1.53 -1.35
N LYS A 88 6.59 -0.81 -0.44
CA LYS A 88 7.89 -1.24 0.10
C LYS A 88 7.77 -2.48 0.97
N ALA A 89 6.72 -2.61 1.77
CA ALA A 89 6.48 -3.80 2.61
C ALA A 89 6.14 -5.06 1.80
N LYS A 90 5.60 -4.90 0.57
CA LYS A 90 5.33 -5.99 -0.37
C LYS A 90 6.55 -6.44 -1.17
N GLN A 91 7.67 -5.70 -1.14
CA GLN A 91 8.89 -6.25 -1.67
C GLN A 91 9.34 -7.36 -0.71
N PRO A 92 9.53 -8.60 -1.20
CA PRO A 92 10.14 -9.61 -0.36
C PRO A 92 11.46 -9.03 0.11
N VAL A 93 11.66 -9.02 1.42
CA VAL A 93 12.94 -8.70 2.03
C VAL A 93 13.92 -9.75 1.50
N GLN A 94 14.49 -9.53 0.30
CA GLN A 94 15.74 -10.12 -0.13
C GLN A 94 16.87 -9.44 0.64
N GLN A 95 16.77 -9.54 1.95
CA GLN A 95 17.90 -9.57 2.83
C GLN A 95 17.77 -10.91 3.53
N GLN A 96 18.24 -11.94 2.84
CA GLN A 96 19.11 -12.91 3.48
C GLN A 96 20.20 -12.09 4.20
N ARG A 97 19.90 -11.60 5.40
CA ARG A 97 20.94 -11.47 6.40
C ARG A 97 21.37 -12.92 6.59
N LYS A 98 22.41 -13.34 5.87
CA LYS A 98 23.22 -14.50 6.25
C LYS A 98 23.60 -14.18 7.69
N ASP A 99 22.87 -14.75 8.64
CA ASP A 99 23.14 -14.51 10.05
C ASP A 99 24.55 -15.04 10.25
N THR A 100 25.49 -14.18 10.65
CA THR A 100 26.89 -14.59 10.85
C THR A 100 27.00 -15.75 11.84
N ARG A 101 25.96 -15.96 12.66
CA ARG A 101 25.82 -17.04 13.63
C ARG A 101 25.46 -18.40 13.02
N ASP A 102 25.03 -18.47 11.75
CA ASP A 102 24.68 -19.75 11.12
C ASP A 102 25.90 -20.68 11.00
N LYS A 103 27.09 -20.12 10.76
CA LYS A 103 28.34 -20.91 10.72
C LYS A 103 28.77 -21.37 12.11
N ASP A 104 28.62 -20.52 13.12
CA ASP A 104 28.94 -20.88 14.51
C ASP A 104 28.05 -22.01 15.02
N ILE A 105 26.74 -21.96 14.70
CA ILE A 105 25.79 -23.03 15.03
C ILE A 105 26.13 -24.32 14.28
N ALA A 106 26.49 -24.22 12.99
CA ALA A 106 26.88 -25.38 12.19
C ALA A 106 28.18 -26.02 12.72
N PHE A 107 29.16 -25.21 13.10
CA PHE A 107 30.41 -25.65 13.70
C PHE A 107 30.19 -26.36 15.03
N GLN A 108 29.40 -25.77 15.94
CA GLN A 108 29.06 -26.38 17.22
C GLN A 108 28.36 -27.74 17.05
N ARG A 109 27.44 -27.85 16.09
CA ARG A 109 26.78 -29.13 15.77
C ARG A 109 27.73 -30.16 15.19
N PHE A 110 28.67 -29.75 14.35
CA PHE A 110 29.66 -30.63 13.73
C PHE A 110 30.62 -31.22 14.76
N VAL A 111 31.14 -30.38 15.66
CA VAL A 111 32.02 -30.84 16.76
C VAL A 111 31.25 -31.74 17.74
N ALA A 112 29.99 -31.41 18.06
CA ALA A 112 29.15 -32.26 18.91
C ALA A 112 28.84 -33.63 18.28
N ALA A 113 28.85 -33.73 16.94
CA ALA A 113 28.70 -35.00 16.20
C ALA A 113 30.03 -35.79 16.08
N GLY A 114 31.12 -35.29 16.66
CA GLY A 114 32.44 -35.94 16.65
C GLY A 114 33.32 -35.57 15.46
N GLY A 115 32.97 -34.55 14.68
CA GLY A 115 33.84 -34.00 13.64
C GLY A 115 35.03 -33.24 14.24
N ASP A 116 36.20 -33.34 13.61
CA ASP A 116 37.41 -32.61 14.02
C ASP A 116 37.23 -31.10 13.74
N PRO A 117 37.37 -30.21 14.74
CA PRO A 117 37.29 -28.77 14.56
C PRO A 117 38.10 -28.19 13.39
N ASN A 118 39.22 -28.82 13.00
CA ASN A 118 40.08 -28.34 11.92
C ASN A 118 39.56 -28.68 10.52
N ASP A 119 38.63 -29.63 10.39
CA ASP A 119 38.09 -30.09 9.10
C ASP A 119 36.80 -29.35 8.70
N PHE A 120 36.28 -28.46 9.56
CA PHE A 120 35.06 -27.72 9.26
C PHE A 120 35.30 -26.65 8.17
N ASP A 121 34.61 -26.77 7.04
CA ASP A 121 34.70 -25.81 5.93
C ASP A 121 34.03 -24.48 6.28
N TRP A 122 34.87 -23.51 6.65
CA TRP A 122 34.41 -22.16 6.91
C TRP A 122 33.98 -21.41 5.65
N GLY A 123 34.30 -21.89 4.44
CA GLY A 123 34.08 -21.19 3.17
C GLY A 123 34.89 -19.89 3.08
N LYS A 124 35.69 -19.72 2.02
CA LYS A 124 36.45 -18.49 1.77
C LYS A 124 35.55 -17.27 1.56
#